data_AF-A0AAJ7XF37-F1
#
_entry.id   AF-A0AAJ7XF37-F1
#
_cell.length_a   1.000
_cell.length_b   1.000
_cell.length_c   1.000
_cell.angle_alpha   90.00
_cell.angle_beta   90.00
_cell.angle_gamma   90.00
#
_symmetry.space_group_name_H-M   'P 1'
#
loop_
_entity.id
_entity.type
_entity.pdbx_description
1 polymer ?
#
loop_
_entity_poly.entity_id
_entity_poly.type
_entity_poly.pdbx_seq_one_letter_code
_entity_poly.pdbx_strand_id
1 'polypeptide(L)'
;MQEGAWARWRAVVSLALGIVFITRLVSCQDCSAEFYKTTDNICCRLCRAGTYKAVDCTENGKDAFCLLCPEGLYMETDNHATSCNPCKKCRKDETIKTPCTIASNTQCRCKEGLQWNPETRTCWMTEPGAIVKPVAHLATFILFLLLIWIARQTWKLFKNLIKKIREPKDQLPIVWPHTVLEMLITNADDELGGPAFFLLKTKKRELKLWLRVNPEHLLEHLDSNSLMSRDFYKRVTALPLEQRINVLVTHFMEGGEHQCRVLLRALFDVRKTYAEMWNWLIAMDRNVKLIIVEGQSLRAIRTNKLELKQWLSSNPSHLVDKLEKYGFLTAYRASSFTNNKECALNVLNHFIDRGDEGCEKLLFALQAVHVHYSHLHEWLHSLGFFMEILNNSPLFIMQRSDAELSNALQNSLPNLICILQSDVKFLLRHLLQQNLITKETEATLLGDATEMKKSVTLLLDVVKKYPRCANRLWEIVWGLRDTHPQLTEFCLQL
;
A
#
# COMPACT_ATOMS: atom_id res chain seq x y z
N MET A 1 -16.09 0.70 -76.43
CA MET A 1 -16.22 -0.11 -75.19
C MET A 1 -14.90 -0.84 -74.98
N GLN A 2 -14.07 -0.66 -73.97
CA GLN A 2 -14.10 0.10 -72.72
C GLN A 2 -12.72 0.79 -72.57
N GLU A 3 -12.65 2.08 -72.89
CA GLU A 3 -11.58 2.97 -72.42
C GLU A 3 -11.97 3.52 -71.03
N GLY A 4 -11.00 3.72 -70.14
CA GLY A 4 -11.16 4.68 -69.03
C GLY A 4 -11.19 4.14 -67.59
N ALA A 5 -11.08 2.84 -67.34
CA ALA A 5 -11.10 2.33 -65.95
C ALA A 5 -9.70 2.14 -65.33
N TRP A 6 -8.69 1.74 -66.11
CA TRP A 6 -7.37 1.37 -65.58
C TRP A 6 -6.36 2.53 -65.44
N ALA A 7 -6.61 3.67 -66.10
CA ALA A 7 -5.78 4.87 -66.00
C ALA A 7 -6.12 5.75 -64.76
N ARG A 8 -7.31 5.58 -64.17
CA ARG A 8 -7.78 6.39 -63.03
C ARG A 8 -7.20 5.93 -61.68
N TRP A 9 -6.79 4.66 -61.55
CA TRP A 9 -6.27 4.13 -60.28
C TRP A 9 -4.77 4.40 -60.06
N ARG A 10 -3.97 4.58 -61.12
CA ARG A 10 -2.54 4.93 -61.00
C ARG A 10 -2.30 6.41 -60.69
N ALA A 11 -3.17 7.30 -61.18
CA ALA A 11 -3.10 8.72 -60.84
C ALA A 11 -3.46 9.02 -59.38
N VAL A 12 -4.43 8.30 -58.80
CA VAL A 12 -4.90 8.54 -57.42
C VAL A 12 -3.88 8.09 -56.37
N VAL A 13 -3.12 7.01 -56.63
CA VAL A 13 -2.07 6.53 -55.71
C VAL A 13 -0.79 7.38 -55.79
N SER A 14 -0.47 7.96 -56.95
CA SER A 14 0.66 8.89 -57.10
C SER A 14 0.35 10.33 -56.62
N LEU A 15 -0.90 10.78 -56.69
CA LEU A 15 -1.32 12.07 -56.10
C LEU A 15 -1.47 12.00 -54.57
N ALA A 16 -1.81 10.84 -53.99
CA ALA A 16 -1.92 10.67 -52.54
C ALA A 16 -0.54 10.63 -51.83
N LEU A 17 0.52 10.16 -52.49
CA LEU A 17 1.88 10.17 -51.93
C LEU A 17 2.62 11.51 -52.16
N GLY A 18 2.20 12.32 -53.15
CA GLY A 18 2.70 13.69 -53.34
C GLY A 18 2.09 14.72 -52.38
N ILE A 19 0.84 14.50 -51.92
CA ILE A 19 0.16 15.40 -50.97
C ILE A 19 0.68 15.20 -49.53
N VAL A 20 1.23 14.03 -49.20
CA VAL A 20 1.83 13.76 -47.87
C VAL A 20 3.28 14.30 -47.74
N PHE A 21 3.91 14.76 -48.84
CA PHE A 21 5.25 15.34 -48.83
C PHE A 21 5.29 16.88 -48.95
N ILE A 22 4.15 17.56 -49.21
CA ILE A 22 4.04 19.03 -49.22
C ILE A 22 3.34 19.57 -47.94
N THR A 23 2.90 18.71 -47.02
CA THR A 23 2.43 19.13 -45.68
C THR A 23 3.58 19.28 -44.65
N ARG A 24 4.80 19.55 -45.12
CA ARG A 24 5.96 19.88 -44.26
C ARG A 24 6.73 21.14 -44.70
N LEU A 25 6.06 22.16 -45.21
CA LEU A 25 6.60 23.53 -45.27
C LEU A 25 5.49 24.59 -45.07
N VAL A 26 4.77 24.50 -43.96
CA VAL A 26 4.33 25.70 -43.23
C VAL A 26 4.95 25.57 -41.85
N SER A 27 6.28 25.69 -41.81
CA SER A 27 6.93 26.08 -40.56
C SER A 27 6.39 27.46 -40.25
N CYS A 28 5.76 27.66 -39.09
CA CYS A 28 5.68 29.00 -38.51
C CYS A 28 7.12 29.50 -38.45
N GLN A 29 7.48 30.42 -39.34
CA GLN A 29 8.69 31.19 -39.21
C GLN A 29 8.46 32.06 -37.97
N ASP A 30 8.88 31.57 -36.80
CA ASP A 30 8.90 32.40 -35.61
C ASP A 30 9.79 33.61 -35.89
N CYS A 31 9.31 34.79 -35.52
CA CYS A 31 10.09 36.01 -35.65
C CYS A 31 11.41 35.83 -34.87
N SER A 32 12.51 36.41 -35.35
CA SER A 32 13.76 36.42 -34.60
C SER A 32 13.61 37.20 -33.29
N ALA A 33 14.52 37.00 -32.33
CA ALA A 33 14.40 37.54 -30.96
C ALA A 33 14.26 39.09 -30.86
N GLU A 34 14.61 39.83 -31.91
CA GLU A 34 14.48 41.30 -32.00
C GLU A 34 13.09 41.77 -32.48
N PHE A 35 12.22 40.84 -32.85
CA PHE A 35 10.93 41.09 -33.47
C PHE A 35 9.81 40.38 -32.71
N TYR A 36 8.61 40.97 -32.72
CA TYR A 36 7.39 40.36 -32.22
C TYR A 36 6.40 40.14 -33.37
N LYS A 37 5.52 39.15 -33.22
CA LYS A 37 4.51 38.81 -34.22
C LYS A 37 3.19 39.52 -33.91
N THR A 38 2.62 40.21 -34.89
CA THR A 38 1.29 40.83 -34.80
C THR A 38 0.18 39.79 -35.03
N THR A 39 -1.07 40.18 -34.80
CA THR A 39 -2.27 39.36 -35.12
C THR A 39 -2.36 39.01 -36.61
N ASP A 40 -1.88 39.90 -37.48
CA ASP A 40 -1.87 39.72 -38.94
C ASP A 40 -0.66 38.89 -39.43
N ASN A 41 0.03 38.21 -38.51
CA ASN A 41 1.25 37.42 -38.79
C ASN A 41 2.41 38.24 -39.38
N ILE A 42 2.51 39.53 -39.04
CA ILE A 42 3.61 40.41 -39.44
C ILE A 42 4.65 40.44 -38.30
N CYS A 43 5.93 40.28 -38.62
CA CYS A 43 7.04 40.43 -37.69
C CYS A 43 7.49 41.90 -37.63
N CYS A 44 7.23 42.56 -36.51
CA CYS A 44 7.60 43.96 -36.25
C CYS A 44 8.76 44.06 -35.26
N ARG A 45 9.67 45.02 -35.43
CA ARG A 45 10.78 45.20 -34.49
C ARG A 45 10.25 45.68 -33.14
N LEU A 46 10.83 45.16 -32.05
CA LEU A 46 10.52 45.58 -30.69
C LEU A 46 10.81 47.08 -30.48
N CYS A 47 9.99 47.71 -29.64
CA CYS A 47 10.24 49.06 -29.13
C CYS A 47 11.39 49.03 -28.13
N ARG A 48 12.31 50.00 -28.21
CA ARG A 48 13.48 50.05 -27.33
C ARG A 48 13.10 50.35 -25.88
N ALA A 49 13.96 49.96 -24.94
CA ALA A 49 13.88 50.43 -23.56
C ALA A 49 13.65 51.96 -23.50
N GLY A 50 12.77 52.41 -22.61
CA GLY A 50 12.29 53.80 -22.57
C GLY A 50 11.02 54.08 -23.37
N THR A 51 10.54 53.14 -24.17
CA THR A 51 9.37 53.31 -25.04
C THR A 51 8.37 52.16 -24.92
N TYR A 52 7.12 52.41 -25.31
CA TYR A 52 6.06 51.41 -25.45
C TYR A 52 5.47 51.44 -26.86
N LYS A 53 4.85 50.34 -27.26
CA LYS A 53 4.21 50.19 -28.56
C LYS A 53 2.88 50.93 -28.60
N ALA A 54 2.80 51.96 -29.42
CA ALA A 54 1.55 52.68 -29.70
C ALA A 54 0.77 52.03 -30.85
N VAL A 55 1.46 51.66 -31.94
CA VAL A 55 0.84 51.01 -33.11
C VAL A 55 1.78 49.94 -33.68
N ASP A 56 1.20 48.82 -34.12
CA ASP A 56 1.93 47.76 -34.84
C ASP A 56 2.49 48.28 -36.18
N CYS A 57 3.56 47.66 -36.67
CA CYS A 57 4.05 47.93 -38.02
C CYS A 57 3.12 47.27 -39.07
N THR A 58 3.11 47.82 -40.29
CA THR A 58 2.25 47.33 -41.38
C THR A 58 2.98 46.40 -42.35
N GLU A 59 4.30 46.21 -42.20
CA GLU A 59 5.15 45.44 -43.11
C GLU A 59 6.19 44.62 -42.34
N ASN A 60 6.52 43.42 -42.84
CA ASN A 60 7.50 42.52 -42.22
C ASN A 60 8.88 43.17 -42.11
N GLY A 61 9.47 43.10 -40.92
CA GLY A 61 10.82 43.59 -40.64
C GLY A 61 10.92 45.09 -40.35
N LYS A 62 9.79 45.82 -40.34
CA LYS A 62 9.76 47.26 -40.04
C LYS A 62 9.64 47.53 -38.53
N ASP A 63 10.02 48.75 -38.14
CA ASP A 63 9.87 49.23 -36.78
C ASP A 63 8.39 49.48 -36.45
N ALA A 64 7.98 49.11 -35.23
CA ALA A 64 6.68 49.51 -34.69
C ALA A 64 6.66 51.01 -34.37
N PHE A 65 5.47 51.61 -34.29
CA PHE A 65 5.35 52.98 -33.84
C PHE A 65 5.44 53.01 -32.31
N CYS A 66 6.56 53.51 -31.79
CA CYS A 66 6.89 53.51 -30.37
C CYS A 66 6.86 54.92 -29.79
N LEU A 67 6.27 55.08 -28.61
CA LEU A 67 6.22 56.35 -27.87
C LEU A 67 7.01 56.25 -26.57
N LEU A 68 7.59 57.37 -26.13
CA LEU A 68 8.30 57.45 -24.85
C LEU A 68 7.37 57.15 -23.68
N CYS A 69 7.91 56.52 -22.65
CA CYS A 69 7.20 56.35 -21.40
C CYS A 69 6.81 57.72 -20.79
N PRO A 70 5.53 57.93 -20.43
CA PRO A 70 5.11 59.10 -19.67
C PRO A 70 5.82 59.22 -18.32
N GLU A 71 5.80 60.43 -17.73
CA GLU A 71 6.35 60.68 -16.41
C GLU A 71 5.74 59.74 -15.36
N GLY A 72 6.60 59.16 -14.51
CA GLY A 72 6.21 58.18 -13.50
C GLY A 72 6.05 56.75 -14.01
N LEU A 73 6.31 56.49 -15.30
CA LEU A 73 6.40 55.15 -15.87
C LEU A 73 7.78 54.87 -16.47
N TYR A 74 8.14 53.59 -16.58
CA TYR A 74 9.41 53.14 -17.12
C TYR A 74 9.29 51.81 -17.90
N MET A 75 10.28 51.53 -18.75
CA MET A 75 10.44 50.26 -19.45
C MET A 75 11.93 49.94 -19.63
N GLU A 76 12.42 48.92 -18.93
CA GLU A 76 13.86 48.58 -18.87
C GLU A 76 14.37 47.79 -20.07
N THR A 77 13.50 47.09 -20.78
CA THR A 77 13.88 46.17 -21.85
C THR A 77 13.15 46.49 -23.15
N ASP A 78 13.70 46.01 -24.26
CA ASP A 78 13.02 46.04 -25.55
C ASP A 78 11.72 45.23 -25.46
N ASN A 79 10.63 45.77 -25.98
CA ASN A 79 9.28 45.29 -25.68
C ASN A 79 8.28 45.53 -26.83
N HIS A 80 7.12 44.90 -26.73
CA HIS A 80 5.94 45.14 -27.58
C HIS A 80 4.71 45.51 -26.73
N ALA A 81 4.94 45.97 -25.49
CA ALA A 81 3.89 46.29 -24.54
C ALA A 81 3.16 47.56 -24.98
N THR A 82 1.84 47.61 -24.77
CA THR A 82 1.02 48.78 -25.10
C THR A 82 1.07 49.88 -24.04
N SER A 83 1.82 49.69 -22.96
CA SER A 83 2.01 50.67 -21.89
C SER A 83 3.29 50.40 -21.10
N CYS A 84 3.88 51.44 -20.50
CA CYS A 84 5.02 51.33 -19.61
C CYS A 84 4.63 50.91 -18.17
N ASN A 85 5.59 50.43 -17.39
CA ASN A 85 5.39 50.00 -16.01
C ASN A 85 5.45 51.18 -15.03
N PRO A 86 4.65 51.19 -13.95
CA PRO A 86 4.73 52.25 -12.95
C PRO A 86 6.02 52.20 -12.14
N CYS A 87 6.63 53.36 -11.91
CA CYS A 87 7.81 53.49 -11.06
C CYS A 87 7.51 53.09 -9.62
N LYS A 88 8.44 52.34 -9.00
CA LYS A 88 8.38 51.95 -7.59
C LYS A 88 8.44 53.19 -6.68
N LYS A 89 7.58 53.25 -5.67
CA LYS A 89 7.69 54.23 -4.58
C LYS A 89 8.48 53.65 -3.41
N CYS A 90 9.44 54.40 -2.88
CA CYS A 90 10.20 53.99 -1.69
C CYS A 90 9.32 54.09 -0.42
N ARG A 91 9.57 53.19 0.53
CA ARG A 91 8.82 53.14 1.80
C ARG A 91 9.24 54.28 2.74
N LYS A 92 8.50 54.44 3.84
CA LYS A 92 8.76 55.50 4.85
C LYS A 92 10.15 55.39 5.50
N ASP A 93 10.69 54.17 5.60
CA ASP A 93 12.00 53.81 6.16
C ASP A 93 13.13 53.79 5.11
N GLU A 94 12.80 54.09 3.86
CA GLU A 94 13.73 54.13 2.73
C GLU A 94 13.89 55.54 2.17
N THR A 95 14.96 55.76 1.41
CA THR A 95 15.22 56.93 0.59
C THR A 95 15.49 56.51 -0.85
N ILE A 96 15.22 57.41 -1.80
CA ILE A 96 15.51 57.17 -3.22
C ILE A 96 17.04 57.16 -3.38
N LYS A 97 17.58 56.02 -3.83
CA LYS A 97 18.99 55.89 -4.19
C LYS A 97 19.22 56.36 -5.62
N THR A 98 18.38 55.90 -6.55
CA THR A 98 18.36 56.38 -7.94
C THR A 98 16.93 56.68 -8.36
N PRO A 99 16.67 57.87 -8.94
CA PRO A 99 15.32 58.26 -9.38
C PRO A 99 14.85 57.40 -10.55
N CYS A 100 13.54 57.37 -10.77
CA CYS A 100 12.99 56.73 -11.97
C CYS A 100 13.39 57.49 -13.23
N THR A 101 13.65 56.76 -14.30
CA THR A 101 13.76 57.30 -15.66
C THR A 101 12.83 56.53 -16.59
N ILE A 102 12.62 57.01 -17.81
CA ILE A 102 11.83 56.29 -18.80
C ILE A 102 12.34 54.86 -19.03
N ALA A 103 13.63 54.59 -18.83
CA ALA A 103 14.26 53.29 -19.10
C ALA A 103 14.73 52.54 -17.83
N SER A 104 14.43 53.04 -16.63
CA SER A 104 14.89 52.40 -15.39
C SER A 104 13.97 52.67 -14.21
N ASN A 105 13.66 51.63 -13.42
CA ASN A 105 12.86 51.79 -12.21
C ASN A 105 13.60 52.59 -11.12
N THR A 106 12.84 53.11 -10.15
CA THR A 106 13.37 53.69 -8.91
C THR A 106 14.04 52.63 -8.04
N GLN A 107 15.28 52.88 -7.62
CA GLN A 107 15.95 52.05 -6.60
C GLN A 107 15.91 52.74 -5.25
N CYS A 108 15.56 51.99 -4.21
CA CYS A 108 15.45 52.47 -2.84
C CYS A 108 16.60 51.94 -1.98
N ARG A 109 17.00 52.70 -0.96
CA ARG A 109 17.98 52.29 0.06
C ARG A 109 17.39 52.61 1.44
N CYS A 110 17.73 51.82 2.46
CA CYS A 110 17.38 52.15 3.84
C CYS A 110 17.96 53.49 4.28
N LYS A 111 17.21 54.22 5.12
CA LYS A 111 17.69 55.45 5.78
C LYS A 111 18.93 55.16 6.63
N GLU A 112 19.72 56.20 6.90
CA GLU A 112 20.91 56.09 7.73
C GLU A 112 20.59 55.47 9.10
N GLY A 113 21.46 54.56 9.54
CA GLY A 113 21.28 53.79 10.78
C GLY A 113 20.39 52.54 10.65
N LEU A 114 19.78 52.29 9.49
CA LEU A 114 19.00 51.08 9.22
C LEU A 114 19.71 50.16 8.23
N GLN A 115 19.55 48.84 8.41
CA GLN A 115 20.05 47.81 7.50
C GLN A 115 18.89 47.11 6.79
N TRP A 116 19.13 46.64 5.57
CA TRP A 116 18.14 45.87 4.80
C TRP A 116 18.07 44.44 5.32
N ASN A 117 16.86 43.98 5.68
CA ASN A 117 16.60 42.57 5.95
C ASN A 117 16.05 41.88 4.69
N PRO A 118 16.78 40.91 4.10
CA PRO A 118 16.29 40.18 2.93
C PRO A 118 15.11 39.25 3.23
N GLU A 119 14.94 38.77 4.46
CA GLU A 119 13.86 37.86 4.85
C GLU A 119 12.52 38.60 4.99
N THR A 120 12.51 39.69 5.76
CA THR A 120 11.29 40.48 6.00
C THR A 120 11.06 41.56 4.94
N ARG A 121 12.05 41.80 4.06
CA ARG A 121 12.05 42.88 3.06
C ARG A 121 11.77 44.25 3.69
N THR A 122 12.39 44.55 4.84
CA THR A 122 12.22 45.81 5.61
C THR A 122 13.56 46.36 6.10
N CYS A 123 13.61 47.65 6.41
CA CYS A 123 14.77 48.26 7.05
C CYS A 123 14.65 48.18 8.59
N TRP A 124 15.73 47.83 9.28
CA TRP A 124 15.74 47.64 10.74
C TRP A 124 17.04 48.16 11.38
N MET A 125 16.97 48.53 12.66
CA MET A 125 18.15 48.92 13.44
C MET A 125 18.81 47.68 14.03
N THR A 126 20.11 47.50 13.81
CA THR A 126 20.89 46.49 14.54
C THR A 126 21.11 46.94 15.99
N GLU A 127 20.53 46.22 16.95
CA GLU A 127 20.87 46.38 18.37
C GLU A 127 22.35 45.97 18.62
N PRO A 128 23.12 46.70 19.44
CA PRO A 128 24.49 46.34 19.78
C PRO A 128 24.49 45.18 20.80
N GLY A 129 24.54 43.94 20.32
CA GLY A 129 24.50 42.74 21.16
C GLY A 129 25.53 41.68 20.76
N ALA A 130 26.82 42.01 20.75
CA ALA A 130 27.88 41.10 20.29
C ALA A 130 28.97 40.75 21.33
N ILE A 131 28.71 40.87 22.65
CA ILE A 131 29.73 40.50 23.67
C ILE A 131 29.19 39.59 24.81
N VAL A 132 27.88 39.45 25.03
CA VAL A 132 27.34 38.67 26.18
C VAL A 132 27.17 37.15 25.97
N LYS A 133 27.38 36.62 24.77
CA LYS A 133 27.10 35.20 24.48
C LYS A 133 28.07 34.18 25.14
N PRO A 134 29.40 34.37 25.22
CA PRO A 134 30.27 33.27 25.67
C PRO A 134 30.18 32.96 27.17
N VAL A 135 29.85 33.92 28.03
CA VAL A 135 29.80 33.69 29.49
C VAL A 135 28.52 32.96 29.91
N ALA A 136 27.38 33.26 29.27
CA ALA A 136 26.11 32.57 29.53
C ALA A 136 26.14 31.10 29.06
N HIS A 137 26.82 30.83 27.93
CA HIS A 137 27.01 29.45 27.45
C HIS A 137 27.93 28.63 28.37
N LEU A 138 28.92 29.26 29.01
CA LEU A 138 29.78 28.57 29.97
C LEU A 138 29.02 28.22 31.26
N ALA A 139 28.22 29.15 31.80
CA ALA A 139 27.42 28.90 33.00
C ALA A 139 26.34 27.83 32.77
N THR A 140 25.68 27.85 31.61
CA THR A 140 24.69 26.83 31.23
C THR A 140 25.32 25.47 30.98
N PHE A 141 26.52 25.42 30.40
CA PHE A 141 27.28 24.18 30.24
C PHE A 141 27.70 23.59 31.59
N ILE A 142 28.18 24.41 32.52
CA ILE A 142 28.52 23.98 33.89
C ILE A 142 27.27 23.45 34.63
N LEU A 143 26.12 24.14 34.52
CA LEU A 143 24.86 23.67 35.09
C LEU A 143 24.41 22.34 34.48
N PHE A 144 24.54 22.19 33.16
CA PHE A 144 24.20 20.95 32.45
C PHE A 144 25.11 19.79 32.87
N LEU A 145 26.41 20.03 33.04
CA LEU A 145 27.34 19.04 33.57
C LEU A 145 27.01 18.67 35.03
N LEU A 146 26.62 19.64 35.87
CA LEU A 146 26.13 19.37 37.23
C LEU A 146 24.85 18.52 37.22
N LEU A 147 23.90 18.81 36.34
CA LEU A 147 22.67 18.01 36.20
C LEU A 147 22.96 16.58 35.72
N ILE A 148 23.86 16.40 34.76
CA ILE A 148 24.32 15.08 34.32
C ILE A 148 25.01 14.34 35.47
N TRP A 149 25.83 15.04 36.27
CA TRP A 149 26.52 14.44 37.40
C TRP A 149 25.54 14.02 38.50
N ILE A 150 24.55 14.86 38.85
CA ILE A 150 23.47 14.53 39.80
C ILE A 150 22.62 13.37 39.26
N ALA A 151 22.26 13.37 37.96
CA ALA A 151 21.54 12.28 37.32
C ALA A 151 22.35 10.97 37.36
N ARG A 152 23.67 11.03 37.16
CA ARG A 152 24.56 9.86 37.29
C ARG A 152 24.68 9.38 38.74
N GLN A 153 24.76 10.29 39.71
CA GLN A 153 24.80 9.95 41.13
C GLN A 153 23.48 9.29 41.58
N THR A 154 22.34 9.90 41.25
CA THR A 154 21.01 9.36 41.54
C THR A 154 20.75 8.05 40.79
N TRP A 155 21.20 7.91 39.54
CA TRP A 155 21.19 6.64 38.81
C TRP A 155 22.07 5.58 39.46
N LYS A 156 23.23 5.95 40.01
CA LYS A 156 24.12 5.01 40.73
C LYS A 156 23.46 4.52 42.02
N LEU A 157 22.80 5.41 42.76
CA LEU A 157 22.02 5.05 43.96
C LEU A 157 20.79 4.20 43.61
N PHE A 158 20.05 4.56 42.56
CA PHE A 158 18.91 3.80 42.04
C PHE A 158 19.34 2.42 41.51
N LYS A 159 20.47 2.35 40.81
CA LYS A 159 21.08 1.09 40.36
C LYS A 159 21.49 0.22 41.54
N ASN A 160 22.01 0.79 42.62
CA ASN A 160 22.33 0.04 43.84
C ASN A 160 21.07 -0.45 44.58
N LEU A 161 20.00 0.35 44.59
CA LEU A 161 18.68 -0.07 45.11
C LEU A 161 18.07 -1.20 44.27
N ILE A 162 18.12 -1.12 42.94
CA ILE A 162 17.71 -2.19 42.02
C ILE A 162 18.61 -3.42 42.18
N LYS A 163 19.92 -3.24 42.34
CA LYS A 163 20.88 -4.35 42.54
C LYS A 163 20.64 -5.08 43.86
N LYS A 164 20.12 -4.41 44.90
CA LYS A 164 19.67 -5.03 46.15
C LYS A 164 18.36 -5.81 45.99
N ILE A 165 17.51 -5.44 45.03
CA ILE A 165 16.27 -6.14 44.67
C ILE A 165 16.54 -7.30 43.69
N ARG A 166 17.67 -7.28 42.97
CA ARG A 166 17.88 -8.15 41.81
C ARG A 166 19.34 -8.61 41.71
N GLU A 167 19.65 -9.72 42.36
CA GLU A 167 20.58 -10.77 41.90
C GLU A 167 20.52 -11.98 42.86
N PRO A 168 20.76 -13.24 42.42
CA PRO A 168 20.13 -13.89 41.25
C PRO A 168 19.85 -15.42 41.45
N LYS A 169 19.00 -16.00 40.61
CA LYS A 169 19.32 -17.29 39.97
C LYS A 169 19.25 -17.09 38.45
N ASP A 170 20.46 -17.09 37.88
CA ASP A 170 20.88 -17.46 36.52
C ASP A 170 20.27 -16.64 35.34
N GLN A 171 20.95 -15.57 34.90
CA GLN A 171 21.95 -15.50 33.80
C GLN A 171 21.37 -15.81 32.41
N LEU A 172 21.53 -15.05 31.32
CA LEU A 172 22.24 -13.81 30.97
C LEU A 172 21.60 -13.28 29.63
N PRO A 173 22.13 -12.25 28.94
CA PRO A 173 21.40 -11.12 28.31
C PRO A 173 20.96 -11.42 26.86
N ILE A 174 20.39 -10.44 26.12
CA ILE A 174 20.76 -10.12 24.72
C ILE A 174 19.88 -8.97 24.18
N VAL A 175 20.55 -7.99 23.59
CA VAL A 175 20.05 -6.96 22.66
C VAL A 175 19.12 -7.62 21.63
N TRP A 176 17.86 -7.17 21.48
CA TRP A 176 16.90 -7.77 20.55
C TRP A 176 17.35 -7.61 19.08
N PRO A 177 17.85 -8.66 18.41
CA PRO A 177 17.95 -8.67 16.97
C PRO A 177 16.57 -9.04 16.40
N HIS A 178 16.34 -8.76 15.13
CA HIS A 178 15.09 -9.02 14.39
C HIS A 178 14.54 -10.46 14.52
N THR A 179 15.32 -11.40 15.06
CA THR A 179 15.05 -12.84 15.15
C THR A 179 14.25 -13.31 16.38
N VAL A 180 14.17 -12.54 17.48
CA VAL A 180 13.40 -13.02 18.66
C VAL A 180 11.89 -12.75 18.52
N LEU A 181 11.50 -11.77 17.71
CA LEU A 181 10.08 -11.57 17.37
C LEU A 181 9.56 -12.74 16.52
N GLU A 182 10.40 -13.32 15.65
CA GLU A 182 10.07 -14.53 14.88
C GLU A 182 10.00 -15.79 15.76
N MET A 183 10.86 -15.93 16.77
CA MET A 183 10.80 -17.05 17.73
C MET A 183 9.57 -17.01 18.66
N LEU A 184 9.03 -15.84 18.97
CA LEU A 184 7.79 -15.71 19.74
C LEU A 184 6.53 -16.00 18.91
N ILE A 185 6.63 -15.96 17.57
CA ILE A 185 5.54 -16.26 16.65
C ILE A 185 5.37 -17.78 16.47
N THR A 186 6.43 -18.58 16.66
CA THR A 186 6.40 -20.03 16.42
C THR A 186 6.06 -20.90 17.64
N ASN A 187 6.13 -20.37 18.87
CA ASN A 187 5.91 -21.12 20.11
C ASN A 187 4.79 -20.52 20.99
N ALA A 188 3.70 -20.05 20.39
CA ALA A 188 2.54 -19.61 21.15
C ALA A 188 1.71 -20.83 21.60
N ASP A 189 2.14 -21.45 22.70
CA ASP A 189 1.24 -22.25 23.53
C ASP A 189 0.10 -21.34 24.04
N ASP A 190 -1.13 -21.88 23.99
CA ASP A 190 -2.43 -21.23 24.23
C ASP A 190 -2.62 -20.53 25.61
N GLU A 191 -1.60 -20.46 26.47
CA GLU A 191 -1.70 -19.91 27.83
C GLU A 191 -1.12 -18.48 28.01
N LEU A 192 -0.34 -17.96 27.06
CA LEU A 192 0.14 -16.57 27.09
C LEU A 192 -0.33 -15.82 25.83
N GLY A 193 -1.33 -14.95 26.00
CA GLY A 193 -1.99 -14.21 24.91
C GLY A 193 -1.03 -13.64 23.86
N GLY A 194 -1.40 -13.76 22.59
CA GLY A 194 -0.53 -13.50 21.44
C GLY A 194 -0.17 -12.02 21.18
N PRO A 195 0.43 -11.73 20.01
CA PRO A 195 0.94 -10.41 19.66
C PRO A 195 -0.09 -9.27 19.78
N ALA A 196 -1.33 -9.48 19.34
CA ALA A 196 -2.39 -8.47 19.42
C ALA A 196 -2.76 -8.15 20.86
N PHE A 197 -2.83 -9.17 21.72
CA PHE A 197 -3.07 -9.00 23.14
C PHE A 197 -1.95 -8.17 23.80
N PHE A 198 -0.69 -8.47 23.52
CA PHE A 198 0.44 -7.69 24.06
C PHE A 198 0.43 -6.23 23.59
N LEU A 199 0.09 -5.97 22.33
CA LEU A 199 -0.03 -4.61 21.78
C LEU A 199 -1.16 -3.82 22.46
N LEU A 200 -2.34 -4.42 22.59
CA LEU A 200 -3.45 -3.79 23.30
C LEU A 200 -3.14 -3.60 24.79
N LYS A 201 -2.45 -4.55 25.41
CA LYS A 201 -2.06 -4.49 26.83
C LYS A 201 -1.10 -3.36 27.11
N THR A 202 -0.09 -3.18 26.26
CA THR A 202 0.90 -2.10 26.41
C THR A 202 0.28 -0.71 26.21
N LYS A 203 -0.77 -0.59 25.40
CA LYS A 203 -1.44 0.68 25.06
C LYS A 203 -2.84 0.85 25.66
N LYS A 204 -3.22 -0.02 26.60
CA LYS A 204 -4.57 -0.10 27.19
C LYS A 204 -5.01 1.23 27.81
N ARG A 205 -4.10 1.98 28.43
CA ARG A 205 -4.42 3.25 29.10
C ARG A 205 -4.66 4.36 28.07
N GLU A 206 -3.80 4.46 27.08
CA GLU A 206 -3.89 5.46 26.02
C GLU A 206 -5.12 5.23 25.13
N LEU A 207 -5.41 3.98 24.77
CA LEU A 207 -6.61 3.61 24.02
C LEU A 207 -7.90 4.08 24.71
N LYS A 208 -7.99 3.91 26.03
CA LYS A 208 -9.14 4.40 26.80
C LYS A 208 -9.28 5.91 26.74
N LEU A 209 -8.17 6.64 26.72
CA LEU A 209 -8.17 8.10 26.64
C LEU A 209 -8.61 8.60 25.26
N TRP A 210 -8.08 7.99 24.19
CA TRP A 210 -8.42 8.38 22.81
C TRP A 210 -9.88 8.09 22.47
N LEU A 211 -10.35 6.89 22.81
CA LEU A 211 -11.71 6.45 22.47
C LEU A 211 -12.80 7.15 23.28
N ARG A 212 -12.45 7.78 24.41
CA ARG A 212 -13.40 8.57 25.22
C ARG A 212 -13.89 9.82 24.49
N VAL A 213 -13.16 10.32 23.50
CA VAL A 213 -13.53 11.53 22.73
C VAL A 213 -14.84 11.33 21.97
N ASN A 214 -15.06 10.13 21.41
CA ASN A 214 -16.30 9.77 20.73
C ASN A 214 -16.53 8.25 20.81
N PRO A 215 -17.10 7.73 21.89
CA PRO A 215 -17.21 6.29 22.09
C PRO A 215 -18.27 5.63 21.20
N GLU A 216 -19.27 6.40 20.74
CA GLU A 216 -20.38 5.88 19.93
C GLU A 216 -19.92 5.43 18.55
N HIS A 217 -19.00 6.16 17.91
CA HIS A 217 -18.51 5.81 16.57
C HIS A 217 -17.85 4.42 16.50
N LEU A 218 -17.10 4.03 17.53
CA LEU A 218 -16.53 2.67 17.60
C LEU A 218 -17.60 1.62 17.89
N LEU A 219 -18.56 1.93 18.78
CA LEU A 219 -19.63 1.01 19.15
C LEU A 219 -20.59 0.74 17.98
N GLU A 220 -20.99 1.78 17.25
CA GLU A 220 -21.81 1.68 16.03
C GLU A 220 -21.10 0.84 14.95
N HIS A 221 -19.79 1.03 14.75
CA HIS A 221 -19.00 0.24 13.81
C HIS A 221 -18.97 -1.24 14.20
N LEU A 222 -18.76 -1.54 15.48
CA LEU A 222 -18.69 -2.92 15.97
C LEU A 222 -20.05 -3.65 15.88
N ASP A 223 -21.17 -2.96 16.13
CA ASP A 223 -22.52 -3.52 15.99
C ASP A 223 -22.90 -3.70 14.51
N SER A 224 -22.69 -2.68 13.67
CA SER A 224 -23.03 -2.71 12.25
C SER A 224 -22.31 -3.80 11.48
N ASN A 225 -21.09 -4.15 11.89
CA ASN A 225 -20.29 -5.21 11.28
C ASN A 225 -20.40 -6.57 12.00
N SER A 226 -21.34 -6.72 12.94
CA SER A 226 -21.54 -7.96 13.72
C SER A 226 -20.27 -8.48 14.40
N LEU A 227 -19.35 -7.57 14.78
CA LEU A 227 -18.08 -7.89 15.45
C LEU A 227 -18.25 -8.07 16.97
N MET A 228 -19.45 -7.79 17.49
CA MET A 228 -19.84 -8.07 18.87
C MET A 228 -21.26 -8.64 18.94
N SER A 229 -21.54 -9.42 19.99
CA SER A 229 -22.91 -9.89 20.24
C SER A 229 -23.84 -8.73 20.56
N ARG A 230 -25.06 -8.78 20.01
CA ARG A 230 -26.11 -7.79 20.22
C ARG A 230 -26.51 -7.63 21.69
N ASP A 231 -26.39 -8.71 22.47
CA ASP A 231 -26.63 -8.66 23.92
C ASP A 231 -25.53 -7.91 24.66
N PHE A 232 -24.28 -8.03 24.19
CA PHE A 232 -23.16 -7.29 24.74
C PHE A 232 -23.24 -5.81 24.37
N TYR A 233 -23.60 -5.48 23.13
CA TYR A 233 -23.84 -4.10 22.69
C TYR A 233 -24.87 -3.39 23.57
N LYS A 234 -26.03 -4.03 23.82
CA LYS A 234 -27.09 -3.49 24.69
C LYS A 234 -26.59 -3.28 26.13
N ARG A 235 -25.78 -4.20 26.67
CA ARG A 235 -25.18 -4.02 28.01
C ARG A 235 -24.23 -2.83 28.06
N VAL A 236 -23.38 -2.66 27.04
CA VAL A 236 -22.39 -1.58 27.01
C VAL A 236 -23.06 -0.22 26.81
N THR A 237 -24.07 -0.13 25.94
CA THR A 237 -24.82 1.12 25.70
C THR A 237 -25.68 1.55 26.89
N ALA A 238 -26.09 0.61 27.75
CA ALA A 238 -26.78 0.91 29.00
C ALA A 238 -25.86 1.50 30.10
N LEU A 239 -24.53 1.41 29.96
CA LEU A 239 -23.58 1.95 30.94
C LEU A 239 -23.37 3.47 30.79
N PRO A 240 -22.91 4.16 31.86
CA PRO A 240 -22.43 5.54 31.77
C PRO A 240 -21.30 5.68 30.74
N LEU A 241 -21.28 6.81 30.01
CA LEU A 241 -20.35 7.08 28.90
C LEU A 241 -18.88 6.79 29.26
N GLU A 242 -18.48 7.14 30.47
CA GLU A 242 -17.12 6.97 31.00
C GLU A 242 -16.70 5.50 31.18
N GLN A 243 -17.67 4.60 31.32
CA GLN A 243 -17.43 3.17 31.57
C GLN A 243 -17.50 2.32 30.30
N ARG A 244 -18.20 2.80 29.25
CA ARG A 244 -18.46 2.03 28.02
C ARG A 244 -17.19 1.48 27.38
N ILE A 245 -16.22 2.36 27.10
CA ILE A 245 -14.94 1.99 26.48
C ILE A 245 -14.10 1.09 27.39
N ASN A 246 -14.14 1.32 28.70
CA ASN A 246 -13.36 0.52 29.64
C ASN A 246 -13.84 -0.94 29.67
N VAL A 247 -15.15 -1.14 29.72
CA VAL A 247 -15.78 -2.46 29.67
C VAL A 247 -15.59 -3.10 28.30
N LEU A 248 -15.75 -2.34 27.21
CA LEU A 248 -15.52 -2.78 25.84
C LEU A 248 -14.09 -3.33 25.64
N VAL A 249 -13.07 -2.50 25.90
CA VAL A 249 -11.66 -2.88 25.69
C VAL A 249 -11.29 -4.06 26.59
N THR A 250 -11.80 -4.10 27.82
CA THR A 250 -11.51 -5.20 28.74
C THR A 250 -12.13 -6.51 28.27
N HIS A 251 -13.38 -6.49 27.80
CA HIS A 251 -14.04 -7.68 27.25
C HIS A 251 -13.29 -8.28 26.06
N PHE A 252 -12.88 -7.46 25.09
CA PHE A 252 -12.11 -7.93 23.94
C PHE A 252 -10.72 -8.46 24.33
N MET A 253 -10.10 -7.90 25.37
CA MET A 253 -8.82 -8.38 25.87
C MET A 253 -8.93 -9.69 26.66
N GLU A 254 -10.02 -9.89 27.41
CA GLU A 254 -10.31 -11.13 28.14
C GLU A 254 -10.71 -12.27 27.19
N GLY A 255 -11.23 -11.95 26.00
CA GLY A 255 -11.59 -12.90 24.96
C GLY A 255 -10.40 -13.49 24.18
N GLY A 256 -9.16 -13.24 24.60
CA GLY A 256 -7.95 -13.82 24.02
C GLY A 256 -7.46 -13.14 22.74
N GLU A 257 -6.47 -13.77 22.09
CA GLU A 257 -5.74 -13.18 20.97
C GLU A 257 -6.63 -12.86 19.77
N HIS A 258 -7.58 -13.74 19.45
CA HIS A 258 -8.50 -13.53 18.34
C HIS A 258 -9.37 -12.28 18.55
N GLN A 259 -9.95 -12.13 19.74
CA GLN A 259 -10.77 -10.96 20.09
C GLN A 259 -9.92 -9.66 20.13
N CYS A 260 -8.66 -9.77 20.54
CA CYS A 260 -7.71 -8.66 20.45
C CYS A 260 -7.47 -8.21 19.00
N ARG A 261 -7.35 -9.14 18.05
CA ARG A 261 -7.22 -8.82 16.62
C ARG A 261 -8.47 -8.18 16.05
N VAL A 262 -9.65 -8.67 16.42
CA VAL A 262 -10.95 -8.10 16.03
C VAL A 262 -11.05 -6.65 16.49
N LEU A 263 -10.70 -6.36 17.75
CA LEU A 263 -10.68 -5.00 18.26
C LEU A 263 -9.68 -4.11 17.52
N LEU A 264 -8.44 -4.57 17.31
CA LEU A 264 -7.43 -3.80 16.56
C LEU A 264 -7.90 -3.46 15.13
N ARG A 265 -8.58 -4.38 14.45
CA ARG A 265 -9.17 -4.15 13.13
C ARG A 265 -10.26 -3.07 13.18
N ALA A 266 -11.18 -3.16 14.13
CA ALA A 266 -12.22 -2.15 14.30
C ALA A 266 -11.64 -0.77 14.62
N LEU A 267 -10.61 -0.69 15.47
CA LEU A 267 -9.89 0.55 15.78
C LEU A 267 -9.21 1.14 14.54
N PHE A 268 -8.67 0.29 13.67
CA PHE A 268 -8.13 0.73 12.38
C PHE A 268 -9.24 1.27 11.47
N ASP A 269 -10.40 0.63 11.36
CA ASP A 269 -11.46 1.14 10.49
C ASP A 269 -11.95 2.53 10.91
N VAL A 270 -12.03 2.77 12.22
CA VAL A 270 -12.47 4.07 12.79
C VAL A 270 -11.32 5.08 13.00
N ARG A 271 -10.09 4.75 12.57
CA ARG A 271 -8.86 5.49 12.92
C ARG A 271 -8.89 6.99 12.59
N LYS A 272 -9.56 7.38 11.51
CA LYS A 272 -9.62 8.80 11.08
C LYS A 272 -10.34 9.70 12.08
N THR A 273 -11.15 9.10 12.96
CA THR A 273 -11.90 9.80 14.00
C THR A 273 -11.04 10.14 15.22
N TYR A 274 -9.88 9.50 15.41
CA TYR A 274 -9.02 9.65 16.59
C TYR A 274 -7.56 9.89 16.18
N ALA A 275 -7.10 11.14 16.22
CA ALA A 275 -5.80 11.55 15.67
C ALA A 275 -4.59 10.90 16.35
N GLU A 276 -4.58 10.80 17.68
CA GLU A 276 -3.48 10.21 18.44
C GLU A 276 -3.41 8.69 18.24
N MET A 277 -4.57 8.03 18.17
CA MET A 277 -4.66 6.61 17.85
C MET A 277 -4.21 6.33 16.41
N TRP A 278 -4.57 7.20 15.46
CA TRP A 278 -4.12 7.12 14.08
C TRP A 278 -2.60 7.21 13.96
N ASN A 279 -1.97 8.18 14.63
CA ASN A 279 -0.52 8.32 14.65
C ASN A 279 0.18 7.09 15.23
N TRP A 280 -0.38 6.53 16.31
CA TRP A 280 0.11 5.30 16.91
C TRP A 280 -0.01 4.09 15.97
N LEU A 281 -1.16 3.92 15.31
CA LEU A 281 -1.37 2.85 14.34
C LEU A 281 -0.43 2.99 13.12
N ILE A 282 -0.19 4.19 12.60
CA ILE A 282 0.76 4.40 11.49
C ILE A 282 2.21 4.10 11.92
N ALA A 283 2.61 4.54 13.12
CA ALA A 283 3.97 4.31 13.62
C ALA A 283 4.28 2.82 13.82
N MET A 284 3.26 2.01 14.14
CA MET A 284 3.41 0.58 14.34
C MET A 284 3.36 -0.21 13.02
N ASP A 285 2.63 0.26 12.01
CA ASP A 285 2.66 -0.26 10.63
C ASP A 285 4.09 -0.27 10.06
N ARG A 286 4.87 0.78 10.36
CA ARG A 286 6.27 0.91 9.92
C ARG A 286 7.28 -0.01 10.63
N ASN A 287 7.00 -0.42 11.86
CA ASN A 287 7.99 -1.06 12.73
C ASN A 287 7.76 -2.55 12.98
N VAL A 288 6.53 -3.06 12.82
CA VAL A 288 6.18 -4.40 13.31
C VAL A 288 5.46 -5.29 12.28
N LYS A 289 5.09 -4.79 11.08
CA LYS A 289 4.26 -5.56 10.10
C LYS A 289 3.01 -6.23 10.74
N LEU A 290 2.56 -5.71 11.88
CA LEU A 290 1.54 -6.36 12.74
C LEU A 290 0.22 -5.60 12.77
N ILE A 291 0.16 -4.45 12.09
CA ILE A 291 -1.11 -3.77 11.86
C ILE A 291 -1.61 -4.18 10.49
N ILE A 292 -2.77 -4.80 10.55
CA ILE A 292 -3.68 -5.10 9.46
C ILE A 292 -3.89 -3.79 8.66
N VAL A 293 -3.01 -3.57 7.68
CA VAL A 293 -3.36 -2.94 6.41
C VAL A 293 -4.66 -3.63 5.98
N GLU A 294 -5.58 -2.91 5.35
CA GLU A 294 -6.59 -3.53 4.48
C GLU A 294 -5.99 -4.80 3.89
N GLY A 295 -6.50 -5.97 4.26
CA GLY A 295 -5.71 -7.19 4.11
C GLY A 295 -5.26 -7.33 2.66
N GLN A 296 -4.07 -7.87 2.43
CA GLN A 296 -3.38 -7.70 1.15
C GLN A 296 -4.25 -8.16 -0.03
N SER A 297 -5.10 -9.17 0.19
CA SER A 297 -6.09 -9.67 -0.75
C SER A 297 -7.21 -8.65 -0.99
N LEU A 298 -7.82 -8.10 0.06
CA LEU A 298 -8.84 -7.05 -0.04
C LEU A 298 -8.31 -5.79 -0.75
N ARG A 299 -7.10 -5.35 -0.40
CA ARG A 299 -6.46 -4.18 -1.00
C ARG A 299 -6.18 -4.41 -2.48
N ALA A 300 -5.65 -5.58 -2.85
CA ALA A 300 -5.39 -5.93 -4.25
C ALA A 300 -6.70 -5.92 -5.07
N ILE A 301 -7.74 -6.60 -4.57
CA ILE A 301 -9.04 -6.68 -5.26
C ILE A 301 -9.72 -5.30 -5.36
N ARG A 302 -9.68 -4.47 -4.31
CA ARG A 302 -10.27 -3.12 -4.35
C ARG A 302 -9.51 -2.17 -5.27
N THR A 303 -8.18 -2.23 -5.27
CA THR A 303 -7.35 -1.34 -6.11
C THR A 303 -7.53 -1.65 -7.59
N ASN A 304 -7.63 -2.93 -7.96
CA ASN A 304 -7.83 -3.37 -9.34
C ASN A 304 -9.30 -3.66 -9.70
N LYS A 305 -10.26 -3.25 -8.86
CA LYS A 305 -11.69 -3.58 -9.01
C LYS A 305 -12.27 -3.22 -10.39
N LEU A 306 -11.87 -2.08 -10.94
CA LEU A 306 -12.36 -1.61 -12.25
C LEU A 306 -11.79 -2.47 -13.40
N GLU A 307 -10.53 -2.87 -13.31
CA GLU A 307 -9.86 -3.72 -14.31
C GLU A 307 -10.39 -5.16 -14.22
N LEU A 308 -10.50 -5.69 -13.00
CA LEU A 308 -11.11 -7.00 -12.75
C LEU A 308 -12.54 -7.06 -13.27
N LYS A 309 -13.34 -6.01 -13.05
CA LYS A 309 -14.66 -5.91 -13.65
C LYS A 309 -14.57 -6.03 -15.17
N GLN A 310 -13.68 -5.27 -15.82
CA GLN A 310 -13.53 -5.30 -17.28
C GLN A 310 -13.10 -6.67 -17.80
N TRP A 311 -12.12 -7.32 -17.16
CA TRP A 311 -11.64 -8.64 -17.57
C TRP A 311 -12.71 -9.71 -17.38
N LEU A 312 -13.37 -9.74 -16.22
CA LEU A 312 -14.41 -10.73 -15.90
C LEU A 312 -15.71 -10.53 -16.70
N SER A 313 -15.90 -9.35 -17.30
CA SER A 313 -17.09 -9.04 -18.10
C SER A 313 -17.15 -9.80 -19.44
N SER A 314 -16.04 -10.40 -19.90
CA SER A 314 -16.03 -11.20 -21.13
C SER A 314 -16.94 -12.42 -20.98
N ASN A 315 -16.76 -13.19 -19.90
CA ASN A 315 -17.65 -14.28 -19.53
C ASN A 315 -17.55 -14.62 -18.02
N PRO A 316 -18.38 -14.03 -17.15
CA PRO A 316 -18.29 -14.25 -15.70
C PRO A 316 -18.69 -15.66 -15.27
N SER A 317 -19.32 -16.48 -16.15
CA SER A 317 -19.79 -17.82 -15.79
C SER A 317 -18.65 -18.73 -15.33
N HIS A 318 -17.47 -18.64 -15.97
CA HIS A 318 -16.29 -19.44 -15.59
C HIS A 318 -15.91 -19.23 -14.12
N LEU A 319 -15.98 -17.99 -13.63
CA LEU A 319 -15.65 -17.67 -12.24
C LEU A 319 -16.79 -18.09 -11.31
N VAL A 320 -18.05 -17.81 -11.68
CA VAL A 320 -19.22 -18.15 -10.87
C VAL A 320 -19.34 -19.66 -10.68
N ASP A 321 -19.23 -20.46 -11.74
CA ASP A 321 -19.29 -21.92 -11.69
C ASP A 321 -18.20 -22.48 -10.75
N LYS A 322 -17.00 -21.89 -10.79
CA LYS A 322 -15.90 -22.30 -9.93
C LYS A 322 -16.14 -21.94 -8.47
N LEU A 323 -16.66 -20.75 -8.20
CA LEU A 323 -17.00 -20.29 -6.86
C LEU A 323 -18.17 -21.08 -6.24
N GLU A 324 -19.16 -21.48 -7.04
CA GLU A 324 -20.24 -22.38 -6.62
C GLU A 324 -19.70 -23.77 -6.31
N LYS A 325 -18.82 -24.32 -7.17
CA LYS A 325 -18.15 -25.61 -6.94
C LYS A 325 -17.33 -25.64 -5.65
N TYR A 326 -16.71 -24.52 -5.28
CA TYR A 326 -15.96 -24.37 -4.02
C TYR A 326 -16.86 -24.11 -2.80
N GLY A 327 -18.16 -23.89 -3.00
CA GLY A 327 -19.07 -23.50 -1.91
C GLY A 327 -18.81 -22.08 -1.38
N PHE A 328 -18.06 -21.25 -2.12
CA PHE A 328 -17.76 -19.87 -1.73
C PHE A 328 -18.95 -18.92 -1.99
N LEU A 329 -19.92 -19.35 -2.81
CA LEU A 329 -21.18 -18.67 -3.05
C LEU A 329 -22.34 -19.45 -2.40
N THR A 330 -22.54 -19.27 -1.11
CA THR A 330 -23.75 -19.76 -0.43
C THR A 330 -24.87 -18.71 -0.55
N ALA A 331 -26.02 -19.11 -1.08
CA ALA A 331 -27.21 -18.26 -1.26
C ALA A 331 -27.08 -17.06 -2.24
N TYR A 332 -26.10 -17.06 -3.14
CA TYR A 332 -25.97 -16.02 -4.18
C TYR A 332 -26.83 -16.37 -5.41
N ARG A 333 -27.79 -15.51 -5.78
CA ARG A 333 -28.65 -15.73 -6.96
C ARG A 333 -27.92 -15.30 -8.25
N ALA A 334 -27.01 -16.14 -8.73
CA ALA A 334 -26.33 -15.95 -10.02
C ALA A 334 -27.32 -15.87 -11.21
N SER A 335 -28.48 -16.52 -11.09
CA SER A 335 -29.53 -16.63 -12.13
C SER A 335 -30.32 -15.35 -12.42
N SER A 336 -30.00 -14.21 -11.80
CA SER A 336 -30.79 -12.97 -11.93
C SER A 336 -30.15 -11.86 -12.78
N PHE A 337 -28.93 -12.06 -13.29
CA PHE A 337 -28.21 -11.01 -14.01
C PHE A 337 -28.38 -11.12 -15.53
N THR A 338 -28.94 -10.08 -16.15
CA THR A 338 -29.10 -9.96 -17.61
C THR A 338 -27.83 -9.42 -18.29
N ASN A 339 -26.85 -8.94 -17.52
CA ASN A 339 -25.66 -8.25 -18.01
C ASN A 339 -24.37 -8.79 -17.36
N ASN A 340 -23.42 -9.23 -18.19
CA ASN A 340 -22.12 -9.78 -17.74
C ASN A 340 -21.29 -8.78 -16.92
N LYS A 341 -21.36 -7.47 -17.24
CA LYS A 341 -20.64 -6.42 -16.50
C LYS A 341 -21.20 -6.22 -15.09
N GLU A 342 -22.50 -6.43 -14.94
CA GLU A 342 -23.22 -6.28 -13.67
C GLU A 342 -23.00 -7.53 -12.81
N CYS A 343 -23.04 -8.72 -13.41
CA CYS A 343 -22.67 -9.97 -12.76
C CYS A 343 -21.24 -9.91 -12.19
N ALA A 344 -20.25 -9.54 -13.01
CA ALA A 344 -18.86 -9.40 -12.58
C ALA A 344 -18.69 -8.41 -11.41
N LEU A 345 -19.34 -7.24 -11.49
CA LEU A 345 -19.26 -6.23 -10.43
C LEU A 345 -19.90 -6.71 -9.12
N ASN A 346 -21.05 -7.38 -9.20
CA ASN A 346 -21.76 -7.86 -8.01
C ASN A 346 -21.01 -9.00 -7.32
N VAL A 347 -20.38 -9.89 -8.08
CA VAL A 347 -19.48 -10.91 -7.53
C VAL A 347 -18.30 -10.25 -6.82
N LEU A 348 -17.63 -9.27 -7.43
CA LEU A 348 -16.53 -8.55 -6.78
C LEU A 348 -16.98 -7.86 -5.49
N ASN A 349 -18.13 -7.16 -5.51
CA ASN A 349 -18.69 -6.51 -4.31
C ASN A 349 -18.98 -7.52 -3.20
N HIS A 350 -19.60 -8.65 -3.54
CA HIS A 350 -19.95 -9.70 -2.59
C HIS A 350 -18.74 -10.20 -1.78
N PHE A 351 -17.56 -10.32 -2.39
CA PHE A 351 -16.34 -10.73 -1.69
C PHE A 351 -15.64 -9.57 -0.99
N ILE A 352 -15.65 -8.37 -1.58
CA ILE A 352 -15.14 -7.15 -0.92
C ILE A 352 -15.88 -6.88 0.40
N ASP A 353 -17.21 -7.06 0.42
CA ASP A 353 -18.06 -6.84 1.59
C ASP A 353 -17.80 -7.88 2.70
N ARG A 354 -17.21 -9.03 2.36
CA ARG A 354 -16.77 -10.06 3.32
C ARG A 354 -15.34 -9.87 3.83
N GLY A 355 -14.67 -8.80 3.41
CA GLY A 355 -13.34 -8.45 3.85
C GLY A 355 -12.25 -9.36 3.27
N ASP A 356 -11.09 -9.37 3.93
CA ASP A 356 -9.87 -9.99 3.40
C ASP A 356 -9.97 -11.50 3.17
N GLU A 357 -10.61 -12.23 4.09
CA GLU A 357 -10.84 -13.68 3.95
C GLU A 357 -11.74 -14.00 2.74
N GLY A 358 -12.73 -13.14 2.48
CA GLY A 358 -13.55 -13.23 1.27
C GLY A 358 -12.73 -12.96 0.01
N CYS A 359 -11.92 -11.91 0.03
CA CYS A 359 -11.05 -11.57 -1.10
C CYS A 359 -9.94 -12.60 -1.35
N GLU A 360 -9.43 -13.27 -0.31
CA GLU A 360 -8.47 -14.37 -0.45
C GLU A 360 -9.11 -15.56 -1.18
N LYS A 361 -10.29 -15.99 -0.74
CA LYS A 361 -11.08 -17.04 -1.43
C LYS A 361 -11.35 -16.67 -2.89
N LEU A 362 -11.65 -15.40 -3.15
CA LEU A 362 -11.84 -14.88 -4.50
C LEU A 362 -10.53 -14.94 -5.32
N LEU A 363 -9.37 -14.57 -4.76
CA LEU A 363 -8.08 -14.67 -5.45
C LEU A 363 -7.76 -16.11 -5.85
N PHE A 364 -8.04 -17.09 -4.99
CA PHE A 364 -7.90 -18.51 -5.33
C PHE A 364 -8.82 -18.94 -6.48
N ALA A 365 -10.06 -18.45 -6.49
CA ALA A 365 -11.00 -18.72 -7.58
C ALA A 365 -10.56 -18.04 -8.89
N LEU A 366 -10.04 -16.81 -8.81
CA LEU A 366 -9.47 -16.07 -9.96
C LEU A 366 -8.24 -16.79 -10.53
N GLN A 367 -7.36 -17.30 -9.66
CA GLN A 367 -6.23 -18.13 -10.07
C GLN A 367 -6.70 -19.42 -10.75
N ALA A 368 -7.81 -20.02 -10.34
CA ALA A 368 -8.33 -21.23 -10.99
C ALA A 368 -8.86 -20.98 -12.41
N VAL A 369 -9.27 -19.74 -12.71
CA VAL A 369 -9.86 -19.36 -14.00
C VAL A 369 -8.94 -18.47 -14.84
N HIS A 370 -7.71 -18.23 -14.40
CA HIS A 370 -6.79 -17.27 -15.03
C HIS A 370 -6.57 -17.54 -16.53
N VAL A 371 -6.58 -18.81 -16.96
CA VAL A 371 -6.40 -19.21 -18.36
C VAL A 371 -7.50 -18.64 -19.27
N HIS A 372 -8.69 -18.38 -18.73
CA HIS A 372 -9.81 -17.81 -19.49
C HIS A 372 -9.72 -16.28 -19.65
N TYR A 373 -8.77 -15.61 -18.98
CA TYR A 373 -8.64 -14.15 -18.97
C TYR A 373 -7.18 -13.72 -19.15
N SER A 374 -6.84 -13.21 -20.33
CA SER A 374 -5.46 -12.88 -20.74
C SER A 374 -4.70 -11.99 -19.75
N HIS A 375 -5.33 -10.94 -19.23
CA HIS A 375 -4.69 -9.98 -18.33
C HIS A 375 -4.75 -10.36 -16.84
N LEU A 376 -5.57 -11.34 -16.48
CA LEU A 376 -5.74 -11.76 -15.09
C LEU A 376 -4.50 -12.51 -14.58
N HIS A 377 -3.90 -13.32 -15.45
CA HIS A 377 -2.69 -14.09 -15.13
C HIS A 377 -1.50 -13.19 -14.77
N GLU A 378 -1.18 -12.20 -15.62
CA GLU A 378 -0.08 -11.26 -15.38
C GLU A 378 -0.28 -10.47 -14.08
N TRP A 379 -1.53 -10.05 -13.82
CA TRP A 379 -1.86 -9.33 -12.60
C TRP A 379 -1.68 -10.21 -11.36
N LEU A 380 -2.20 -11.45 -11.34
CA LEU A 380 -2.06 -12.36 -10.21
C LEU A 380 -0.58 -12.67 -9.90
N HIS A 381 0.25 -12.87 -10.93
CA HIS A 381 1.70 -13.08 -10.76
C HIS A 381 2.44 -11.83 -10.26
N SER A 382 1.91 -10.63 -10.49
CA SER A 382 2.48 -9.40 -9.92
C SER A 382 2.25 -9.27 -8.41
N LEU A 383 1.30 -10.04 -7.84
CA LEU A 383 0.98 -10.01 -6.42
C LEU A 383 1.96 -10.91 -5.64
N GLY A 384 3.13 -10.36 -5.27
CA GLY A 384 4.17 -11.12 -4.56
C GLY A 384 3.69 -11.80 -3.27
N PHE A 385 2.76 -11.18 -2.54
CA PHE A 385 2.15 -11.78 -1.34
C PHE A 385 1.23 -12.96 -1.67
N PHE A 386 0.56 -12.94 -2.83
CA PHE A 386 -0.36 -14.01 -3.21
C PHE A 386 0.41 -15.29 -3.56
N MET A 387 1.62 -15.16 -4.13
CA MET A 387 2.53 -16.29 -4.31
C MET A 387 2.98 -16.88 -2.97
N GLU A 388 3.20 -16.06 -1.95
CA GLU A 388 3.51 -16.53 -0.59
C GLU A 388 2.31 -17.24 0.07
N ILE A 389 1.08 -16.76 -0.16
CA ILE A 389 -0.16 -17.41 0.29
C ILE A 389 -0.35 -18.76 -0.41
N LEU A 390 -0.14 -18.83 -1.73
CA LEU A 390 -0.20 -20.07 -2.51
C LEU A 390 0.82 -21.10 -2.00
N ASN A 391 2.01 -20.65 -1.61
CA ASN A 391 3.04 -21.54 -1.09
C ASN A 391 2.73 -22.09 0.32
N ASN A 392 1.84 -21.43 1.07
CA ASN A 392 1.54 -21.79 2.45
C ASN A 392 0.16 -22.44 2.65
N SER A 393 -0.75 -22.33 1.69
CA SER A 393 -2.13 -22.81 1.80
C SER A 393 -2.41 -24.01 0.89
N PRO A 394 -3.08 -25.08 1.38
CA PRO A 394 -3.51 -26.21 0.54
C PRO A 394 -4.64 -25.84 -0.44
N LEU A 395 -5.19 -24.62 -0.38
CA LEU A 395 -6.34 -24.20 -1.19
C LEU A 395 -6.11 -24.25 -2.71
N PHE A 396 -4.85 -24.28 -3.18
CA PHE A 396 -4.55 -24.51 -4.60
C PHE A 396 -4.94 -25.92 -5.07
N ILE A 397 -4.98 -26.91 -4.17
CA ILE A 397 -5.42 -28.29 -4.47
C ILE A 397 -6.86 -28.28 -5.00
N MET A 398 -7.70 -27.34 -4.53
CA MET A 398 -9.08 -27.19 -5.02
C MET A 398 -9.17 -26.86 -6.52
N GLN A 399 -8.09 -26.37 -7.13
CA GLN A 399 -8.07 -26.03 -8.56
C GLN A 399 -8.12 -27.26 -9.47
N ARG A 400 -7.70 -28.43 -8.97
CA ARG A 400 -7.56 -29.68 -9.73
C ARG A 400 -8.71 -30.64 -9.45
N SER A 401 -9.02 -31.50 -10.41
CA SER A 401 -9.95 -32.61 -10.21
C SER A 401 -9.31 -33.70 -9.36
N ASP A 402 -10.12 -34.46 -8.62
CA ASP A 402 -9.67 -35.64 -7.87
C ASP A 402 -8.88 -36.62 -8.77
N ALA A 403 -9.21 -36.70 -10.06
CA ALA A 403 -8.50 -37.52 -11.05
C ALA A 403 -7.11 -36.97 -11.40
N GLU A 404 -6.98 -35.65 -11.59
CA GLU A 404 -5.68 -35.00 -11.82
C GLU A 404 -4.79 -35.08 -10.58
N LEU A 405 -5.37 -34.90 -9.39
CA LEU A 405 -4.65 -34.99 -8.12
C LEU A 405 -4.21 -36.42 -7.82
N SER A 406 -5.06 -37.40 -8.12
CA SER A 406 -4.72 -38.82 -8.05
C SER A 406 -3.60 -39.18 -9.04
N ASN A 407 -3.66 -38.71 -10.29
CA ASN A 407 -2.61 -38.96 -11.28
C ASN A 407 -1.28 -38.27 -10.91
N ALA A 408 -1.35 -37.02 -10.44
CA ALA A 408 -0.20 -36.28 -9.95
C ALA A 408 0.46 -36.98 -8.75
N LEU A 409 -0.33 -37.43 -7.77
CA LEU A 409 0.15 -38.26 -6.65
C LEU A 409 0.80 -39.53 -7.15
N GLN A 410 0.17 -40.26 -8.07
CA GLN A 410 0.72 -41.53 -8.56
C GLN A 410 2.07 -41.35 -9.23
N ASN A 411 2.25 -40.27 -10.00
CA ASN A 411 3.52 -39.96 -10.67
C ASN A 411 4.62 -39.51 -9.70
N SER A 412 4.23 -38.86 -8.60
CA SER A 412 5.14 -38.24 -7.65
C SER A 412 5.37 -39.06 -6.37
N LEU A 413 4.55 -40.10 -6.13
CA LEU A 413 4.62 -41.00 -4.97
C LEU A 413 5.97 -41.69 -4.76
N PRO A 414 6.68 -42.15 -5.80
CA PRO A 414 8.00 -42.75 -5.64
C PRO A 414 9.03 -41.75 -5.07
N ASN A 415 8.94 -40.49 -5.50
CA ASN A 415 9.81 -39.42 -5.01
C ASN A 415 9.39 -39.00 -3.59
N LEU A 416 8.07 -38.90 -3.33
CA LEU A 416 7.52 -38.60 -2.01
C LEU A 416 7.98 -39.62 -0.95
N ILE A 417 8.00 -40.91 -1.27
CA ILE A 417 8.45 -41.96 -0.35
C ILE A 417 9.98 -41.96 -0.20
N CYS A 418 10.72 -41.59 -1.25
CA CYS A 418 12.17 -41.36 -1.16
C CYS A 418 12.53 -40.18 -0.24
N ILE A 419 11.68 -39.15 -0.18
CA ILE A 419 11.80 -38.01 0.74
C ILE A 419 11.40 -38.40 2.17
N LEU A 420 10.33 -39.17 2.32
CA LEU A 420 9.79 -39.55 3.64
C LEU A 420 10.55 -40.69 4.32
N GLN A 421 11.30 -41.54 3.59
CA GLN A 421 12.17 -42.62 4.09
C GLN A 421 11.66 -43.38 5.34
N SER A 422 12.02 -42.92 6.54
CA SER A 422 11.68 -43.50 7.86
C SER A 422 10.27 -43.14 8.38
N ASP A 423 9.67 -42.09 7.85
CA ASP A 423 8.43 -41.46 8.36
C ASP A 423 7.16 -41.94 7.63
N VAL A 424 7.30 -42.96 6.77
CA VAL A 424 6.15 -43.67 6.17
C VAL A 424 5.21 -44.23 7.25
N LYS A 425 5.77 -44.66 8.40
CA LYS A 425 4.96 -45.09 9.57
C LYS A 425 4.11 -43.95 10.15
N PHE A 426 4.60 -42.71 10.11
CA PHE A 426 3.89 -41.53 10.57
C PHE A 426 2.73 -41.17 9.63
N LEU A 427 2.98 -41.21 8.31
CA LEU A 427 1.96 -41.03 7.27
C LEU A 427 0.83 -42.07 7.43
N LEU A 428 1.18 -43.35 7.59
CA LEU A 428 0.21 -44.44 7.77
C LEU A 428 -0.65 -44.27 9.04
N ARG A 429 -0.06 -43.87 10.16
CA ARG A 429 -0.80 -43.56 11.39
C ARG A 429 -1.77 -42.40 11.21
N HIS A 430 -1.36 -41.33 10.51
CA HIS A 430 -2.23 -40.18 10.22
C HIS A 430 -3.38 -40.57 9.27
N LEU A 431 -3.11 -41.40 8.25
CA LEU A 431 -4.15 -41.92 7.36
C LEU A 431 -5.16 -42.80 8.11
N LEU A 432 -4.71 -43.58 9.09
CA LEU A 432 -5.59 -44.36 9.96
C LEU A 432 -6.45 -43.47 10.86
N GLN A 433 -5.86 -42.45 11.49
CA GLN A 433 -6.58 -41.49 12.35
C GLN A 433 -7.67 -40.71 11.59
N GLN A 434 -7.47 -40.49 10.30
CA GLN A 434 -8.43 -39.82 9.42
C GLN A 434 -9.46 -40.79 8.78
N ASN A 435 -9.49 -42.06 9.21
CA ASN A 435 -10.33 -43.14 8.68
C ASN A 435 -10.15 -43.39 7.17
N LEU A 436 -8.96 -43.11 6.62
CA LEU A 436 -8.66 -43.31 5.20
C LEU A 436 -8.12 -44.71 4.88
N ILE A 437 -7.60 -45.42 5.89
CA ILE A 437 -7.17 -46.83 5.82
C ILE A 437 -7.66 -47.60 7.06
N THR A 438 -7.80 -48.93 6.99
CA THR A 438 -8.22 -49.78 8.12
C THR A 438 -7.02 -50.25 8.95
N LYS A 439 -7.26 -50.66 10.21
CA LYS A 439 -6.23 -51.24 11.10
C LYS A 439 -5.59 -52.51 10.52
N GLU A 440 -6.35 -53.28 9.74
CA GLU A 440 -5.84 -54.44 9.02
C GLU A 440 -4.85 -54.02 7.92
N THR A 441 -5.22 -53.02 7.10
CA THR A 441 -4.31 -52.49 6.07
C THR A 441 -3.06 -51.84 6.67
N GLU A 442 -3.16 -51.15 7.81
CA GLU A 442 -2.00 -50.58 8.51
C GLU A 442 -1.04 -51.68 9.00
N ALA A 443 -1.55 -52.78 9.56
CA ALA A 443 -0.75 -53.90 10.02
C ALA A 443 -0.03 -54.63 8.86
N THR A 444 -0.70 -54.80 7.72
CA THR A 444 -0.07 -55.33 6.49
C THR A 444 1.03 -54.40 5.97
N LEU A 445 0.74 -53.09 5.92
CA LEU A 445 1.69 -52.06 5.48
C LEU A 445 2.92 -51.93 6.40
N LEU A 446 2.74 -52.10 7.71
CA LEU A 446 3.82 -52.07 8.71
C LEU A 446 4.61 -53.39 8.76
N GLY A 447 3.98 -54.52 8.48
CA GLY A 447 4.63 -55.84 8.40
C GLY A 447 5.55 -55.98 7.19
N ASP A 448 5.15 -55.40 6.05
CA ASP A 448 5.93 -55.36 4.81
C ASP A 448 6.90 -54.17 4.72
N ALA A 449 6.87 -53.25 5.71
CA ALA A 449 7.68 -52.02 5.76
C ALA A 449 9.20 -52.25 5.95
N THR A 450 9.67 -53.50 5.94
CA THR A 450 11.10 -53.81 5.84
C THR A 450 11.65 -53.55 4.44
N GLU A 451 10.80 -53.43 3.41
CA GLU A 451 11.19 -53.07 2.04
C GLU A 451 10.41 -51.84 1.52
N MET A 452 11.10 -50.70 1.42
CA MET A 452 10.56 -49.40 0.97
C MET A 452 9.81 -49.48 -0.39
N LYS A 453 10.20 -50.42 -1.28
CA LYS A 453 9.53 -50.65 -2.58
C LYS A 453 8.11 -51.23 -2.46
N LYS A 454 7.82 -52.06 -1.45
CA LYS A 454 6.49 -52.66 -1.25
C LYS A 454 5.50 -51.65 -0.68
N SER A 455 5.95 -50.77 0.21
CA SER A 455 5.15 -49.65 0.74
C SER A 455 4.70 -48.67 -0.36
N VAL A 456 5.56 -48.42 -1.36
CA VAL A 456 5.22 -47.59 -2.54
C VAL A 456 4.11 -48.23 -3.36
N THR A 457 4.18 -49.54 -3.61
CA THR A 457 3.19 -50.25 -4.45
C THR A 457 1.82 -50.30 -3.78
N LEU A 458 1.77 -50.54 -2.47
CA LEU A 458 0.51 -50.57 -1.71
C LEU A 458 -0.14 -49.18 -1.56
N LEU A 459 0.64 -48.12 -1.31
CA LEU A 459 0.10 -46.75 -1.28
C LEU A 459 -0.40 -46.30 -2.67
N LEU A 460 0.28 -46.69 -3.75
CA LEU A 460 -0.21 -46.49 -5.13
C LEU A 460 -1.55 -47.19 -5.35
N ASP A 461 -1.73 -48.41 -4.85
CA ASP A 461 -2.97 -49.16 -4.99
C ASP A 461 -4.13 -48.54 -4.20
N VAL A 462 -3.88 -47.97 -3.01
CA VAL A 462 -4.90 -47.23 -2.24
C VAL A 462 -5.33 -45.96 -2.98
N VAL A 463 -4.39 -45.17 -3.50
CA VAL A 463 -4.68 -43.95 -4.26
C VAL A 463 -5.42 -44.27 -5.57
N LYS A 464 -5.04 -45.36 -6.25
CA LYS A 464 -5.75 -45.85 -7.45
C LYS A 464 -7.17 -46.32 -7.15
N LYS A 465 -7.38 -46.99 -6.01
CA LYS A 465 -8.69 -47.55 -5.63
C LYS A 465 -9.65 -46.50 -5.09
N TYR A 466 -9.14 -45.41 -4.49
CA TYR A 466 -9.95 -44.36 -3.88
C TYR A 466 -9.48 -42.95 -4.30
N PRO A 467 -9.82 -42.49 -5.53
CA PRO A 467 -9.40 -41.18 -6.03
C PRO A 467 -9.92 -40.00 -5.19
N ARG A 468 -11.06 -40.16 -4.50
CA ARG A 468 -11.60 -39.15 -3.56
C ARG A 468 -10.72 -38.92 -2.34
N CYS A 469 -9.83 -39.86 -2.02
CA CYS A 469 -8.88 -39.72 -0.93
C CYS A 469 -7.65 -38.90 -1.32
N ALA A 470 -7.46 -38.61 -2.62
CA ALA A 470 -6.30 -37.86 -3.13
C ALA A 470 -6.18 -36.47 -2.49
N ASN A 471 -7.28 -35.72 -2.39
CA ASN A 471 -7.27 -34.36 -1.81
C ASN A 471 -6.85 -34.37 -0.34
N ARG A 472 -7.36 -35.35 0.41
CA ARG A 472 -7.10 -35.47 1.85
C ARG A 472 -5.69 -36.02 2.12
N LEU A 473 -5.22 -36.92 1.26
CA LEU A 473 -3.84 -37.39 1.30
C LEU A 473 -2.87 -36.25 0.95
N TRP A 474 -3.24 -35.38 0.01
CA TRP A 474 -2.51 -34.16 -0.31
C TRP A 474 -2.46 -33.16 0.85
N GLU A 475 -3.59 -32.89 1.50
CA GLU A 475 -3.65 -32.02 2.69
C GLU A 475 -2.73 -32.54 3.81
N ILE A 476 -2.71 -33.86 4.02
CA ILE A 476 -1.81 -34.50 4.99
C ILE A 476 -0.35 -34.30 4.56
N VAL A 477 0.00 -34.60 3.31
CA VAL A 477 1.36 -34.42 2.78
C VAL A 477 1.82 -32.97 2.85
N TRP A 478 0.93 -32.01 2.57
CA TRP A 478 1.20 -30.58 2.69
C TRP A 478 1.46 -30.17 4.15
N GLY A 479 0.69 -30.70 5.10
CA GLY A 479 0.90 -30.47 6.53
C GLY A 479 2.20 -31.05 7.09
N LEU A 480 2.81 -32.04 6.42
CA LEU A 480 4.10 -32.60 6.81
C LEU A 480 5.29 -31.70 6.47
N ARG A 481 5.10 -30.66 5.65
CA ARG A 481 6.17 -29.78 5.17
C ARG A 481 6.98 -29.11 6.29
N ASP A 482 6.32 -28.75 7.39
CA ASP A 482 6.99 -28.11 8.53
C ASP A 482 7.97 -29.06 9.22
N THR A 483 7.69 -30.37 9.17
CA THR A 483 8.57 -31.43 9.69
C THR A 483 9.56 -31.95 8.65
N HIS A 484 9.25 -31.80 7.36
CA HIS A 484 10.05 -32.30 6.24
C HIS A 484 10.21 -31.20 5.17
N PRO A 485 11.21 -30.30 5.32
CA PRO A 485 11.37 -29.13 4.45
C PRO A 485 11.54 -29.46 2.97
N GLN A 486 12.04 -30.66 2.64
CA GLN A 486 12.18 -31.18 1.27
C GLN A 486 10.83 -31.39 0.56
N LEU A 487 9.74 -31.50 1.31
CA LEU A 487 8.38 -31.55 0.76
C LEU A 487 7.88 -30.20 0.26
N THR A 488 8.49 -29.09 0.72
CA THR A 488 8.13 -27.74 0.26
C THR A 488 8.33 -27.62 -1.25
N GLU A 489 9.52 -27.95 -1.72
CA GLU A 489 9.88 -27.85 -3.14
C GLU A 489 9.10 -28.86 -3.98
N PHE A 490 8.88 -30.07 -3.46
CA PHE A 490 8.04 -31.09 -4.09
C PHE A 490 6.59 -30.65 -4.28
N CYS A 491 5.98 -30.01 -3.27
CA CYS A 491 4.59 -29.55 -3.36
C CYS A 491 4.43 -28.27 -4.21
N LEU A 492 5.51 -27.51 -4.45
CA LEU A 492 5.53 -26.31 -5.29
C LEU A 492 5.81 -26.59 -6.77
N GLN A 493 6.48 -27.70 -7.10
CA GLN A 493 6.78 -28.11 -8.48
C GLN A 493 5.61 -28.79 -9.19
N LEU A 494 4.51 -29.03 -8.48
CA LEU A 494 3.33 -29.72 -8.98
C LEU A 494 2.20 -28.76 -9.26
#